data_AF-A0A3C2CWG0-F1
#
_entry.id   AF-A0A3C2CWG0-F1
#
_cell.length_a   1.000
_cell.length_b   1.000
_cell.length_c   1.000
_cell.angle_alpha   90.00
_cell.angle_beta   90.00
_cell.angle_gamma   90.00
#
_symmetry.space_group_name_H-M   'P 1'
#
loop_
_entity.id
_entity.type
_entity.pdbx_description
1 polymer ?
#
loop_
_entity_poly.entity_id
_entity_poly.type
_entity_poly.pdbx_seq_one_letter_code
_entity_poly.pdbx_strand_id
1 'polypeptide(L)'
;MFYHIKELQYNAKPDRPDPVYAKKLQEILGGQYGEMSVMIQYLFQGWNCRGEKKYRDMLLDIGTEEIAHVEMLATMIAQLLDGAPVEEQEAAAKDPIILAAMGGMNPQHAIVGGLGAKPDDSQGYPWNARYTIASGNLLADFRANLNAESQGRLQAVRLYEMTDDPGVRDMLSFLIARDHMHQLQWIAAISELEQKDGLVVPSTFNLKYEKQEVSYSFMNFSKGTESAEGRWATGATPDGKAQFEYIENPEAMGQIP
;
A
#
# COMPACT_ATOMS: atom_id res chain seq x y z
N MET A 1 15.66 -10.22 16.54
CA MET A 1 15.03 -11.31 17.31
C MET A 1 13.59 -10.91 17.49
N PHE A 2 12.64 -11.82 17.26
CA PHE A 2 11.21 -11.59 17.42
C PHE A 2 10.69 -12.52 18.53
N TYR A 3 9.63 -12.09 19.19
CA TYR A 3 8.83 -12.93 20.09
C TYR A 3 7.42 -13.00 19.54
N HIS A 4 6.75 -14.12 19.74
CA HIS A 4 5.35 -14.32 19.36
C HIS A 4 4.50 -14.46 20.62
N ILE A 5 3.37 -13.75 20.61
CA ILE A 5 2.32 -13.81 21.61
C ILE A 5 1.10 -14.38 20.88
N LYS A 6 0.36 -15.30 21.51
CA LYS A 6 -0.69 -16.09 20.82
C LYS A 6 -1.91 -15.26 20.46
N GLU A 7 -2.15 -14.22 21.23
CA GLU A 7 -3.25 -13.30 21.07
C GLU A 7 -3.02 -12.42 19.85
N LEU A 8 -4.03 -12.35 18.97
CA LEU A 8 -4.06 -11.38 17.88
C LEU A 8 -4.06 -9.96 18.46
N GLN A 9 -3.48 -9.01 17.72
CA GLN A 9 -3.44 -7.60 18.13
C GLN A 9 -4.85 -7.02 18.32
N TYR A 10 -5.80 -7.42 17.46
CA TYR A 10 -7.22 -7.09 17.56
C TYR A 10 -8.08 -8.24 17.03
N ASN A 11 -9.40 -8.15 17.20
CA ASN A 11 -10.34 -9.17 16.73
C ASN A 11 -10.21 -9.40 15.22
N ALA A 12 -10.09 -10.66 14.82
CA ALA A 12 -10.15 -11.09 13.42
C ALA A 12 -11.06 -12.31 13.30
N LYS A 13 -12.36 -12.09 13.51
CA LYS A 13 -13.39 -13.14 13.45
C LYS A 13 -14.61 -12.64 12.68
N PRO A 14 -15.06 -13.34 11.62
CA PRO A 14 -16.28 -13.00 10.92
C PRO A 14 -17.51 -13.51 11.68
N ASP A 15 -18.68 -12.95 11.40
CA ASP A 15 -19.96 -13.44 11.93
C ASP A 15 -20.43 -14.69 11.17
N ARG A 16 -20.03 -14.85 9.90
CA ARG A 16 -20.36 -16.00 9.05
C ARG A 16 -19.25 -16.30 8.04
N PRO A 17 -19.11 -17.56 7.56
CA PRO A 17 -18.26 -17.88 6.43
C PRO A 17 -18.67 -17.11 5.16
N ASP A 18 -17.69 -16.63 4.39
CA ASP A 18 -17.87 -16.02 3.07
C ASP A 18 -16.59 -16.23 2.23
N PRO A 19 -16.52 -17.33 1.46
CA PRO A 19 -15.32 -17.66 0.69
C PRO A 19 -15.11 -16.73 -0.52
N VAL A 20 -16.14 -16.01 -0.97
CA VAL A 20 -16.00 -14.99 -2.02
C VAL A 20 -15.35 -13.75 -1.43
N TYR A 21 -15.71 -13.37 -0.22
CA TYR A 21 -15.08 -12.25 0.47
C TYR A 21 -13.66 -12.58 0.94
N ALA A 22 -13.39 -13.82 1.35
CA ALA A 22 -12.03 -14.31 1.63
C ALA A 22 -11.07 -14.07 0.45
N LYS A 23 -11.54 -14.30 -0.78
CA LYS A 23 -10.77 -13.98 -2.00
C LYS A 23 -10.50 -12.48 -2.13
N LYS A 24 -11.43 -11.60 -1.75
CA LYS A 24 -11.21 -10.14 -1.81
C LYS A 24 -10.17 -9.68 -0.77
N LEU A 25 -10.22 -10.22 0.45
CA LEU A 25 -9.26 -9.89 1.51
C LEU A 25 -7.81 -10.26 1.17
N GLN A 26 -7.59 -11.22 0.26
CA GLN A 26 -6.25 -11.50 -0.28
C GLN A 26 -5.59 -10.24 -0.87
N GLU A 27 -6.36 -9.27 -1.39
CA GLU A 27 -5.80 -8.04 -1.96
C GLU A 27 -5.04 -7.20 -0.93
N ILE A 28 -5.58 -7.07 0.28
CA ILE A 28 -4.91 -6.33 1.36
C ILE A 28 -3.97 -7.22 2.19
N LEU A 29 -3.89 -8.53 1.92
CA LEU A 29 -2.84 -9.39 2.46
C LEU A 29 -1.62 -9.42 1.53
N GLY A 30 -1.78 -10.02 0.34
CA GLY A 30 -0.69 -10.33 -0.59
C GLY A 30 -0.68 -9.49 -1.87
N GLY A 31 -1.58 -8.52 -2.01
CA GLY A 31 -1.57 -7.57 -3.13
C GLY A 31 -0.46 -6.53 -3.04
N GLN A 32 -0.40 -5.67 -4.06
CA GLN A 32 0.67 -4.67 -4.20
C GLN A 32 0.83 -3.77 -2.97
N TYR A 33 -0.30 -3.32 -2.40
CA TYR A 33 -0.35 -2.43 -1.24
C TYR A 33 -0.90 -3.12 0.02
N GLY A 34 -0.87 -4.46 0.05
CA GLY A 34 -1.28 -5.24 1.21
C GLY A 34 -0.23 -5.29 2.32
N GLU A 35 -0.62 -5.86 3.46
CA GLU A 35 0.19 -5.90 4.69
C GLU A 35 1.53 -6.60 4.51
N MET A 36 1.61 -7.62 3.64
CA MET A 36 2.89 -8.27 3.32
C MET A 36 3.89 -7.28 2.67
N SER A 37 3.41 -6.37 1.83
CA SER A 37 4.26 -5.39 1.16
C SER A 37 4.80 -4.36 2.14
N VAL A 38 3.94 -3.78 2.99
CA VAL A 38 4.33 -2.77 3.97
C VAL A 38 5.22 -3.37 5.07
N MET A 39 4.89 -4.57 5.56
CA MET A 39 5.74 -5.32 6.50
C MET A 39 7.16 -5.51 5.98
N ILE A 40 7.33 -6.08 4.78
CA ILE A 40 8.67 -6.32 4.23
C ILE A 40 9.39 -5.00 3.93
N GLN A 41 8.67 -4.02 3.39
CA GLN A 41 9.23 -2.71 3.07
C GLN A 41 9.82 -2.03 4.31
N TYR A 42 9.04 -1.91 5.38
CA TYR A 42 9.46 -1.19 6.59
C TYR A 42 10.57 -1.92 7.34
N LEU A 43 10.51 -3.26 7.41
CA LEU A 43 11.58 -4.05 8.01
C LEU A 43 12.91 -3.90 7.25
N PHE A 44 12.90 -3.98 5.93
CA PHE A 44 14.13 -3.83 5.13
C PHE A 44 14.67 -2.41 5.15
N GLN A 45 13.80 -1.39 5.10
CA GLN A 45 14.21 0.00 5.31
C GLN A 45 14.83 0.17 6.71
N GLY A 46 14.23 -0.38 7.76
CA GLY A 46 14.74 -0.31 9.13
C GLY A 46 16.09 -1.00 9.32
N TRP A 47 16.28 -2.21 8.75
CA TRP A 47 17.56 -2.91 8.80
C TRP A 47 18.67 -2.21 7.99
N ASN A 48 18.30 -1.61 6.86
CA ASN A 48 19.24 -0.89 6.00
C ASN A 48 19.50 0.55 6.45
N CYS A 49 18.66 1.11 7.32
CA CYS A 49 18.76 2.50 7.75
C CYS A 49 20.16 2.85 8.28
N ARG A 50 20.73 3.94 7.74
CA ARG A 50 22.00 4.54 8.16
C ARG A 50 21.87 5.94 8.75
N GLY A 51 20.63 6.46 8.82
CA GLY A 51 20.32 7.76 9.39
C GLY A 51 20.21 7.75 10.92
N GLU A 52 19.53 8.75 11.46
CA GLU A 52 19.31 8.89 12.89
C GLU A 52 18.55 7.69 13.48
N LYS A 53 18.91 7.31 14.71
CA LYS A 53 18.35 6.12 15.37
C LYS A 53 16.83 6.15 15.47
N LYS A 54 16.22 7.33 15.69
CA LYS A 54 14.76 7.48 15.83
C LYS A 54 13.98 7.01 14.59
N TYR A 55 14.53 7.24 13.39
CA TYR A 55 13.90 6.83 12.14
C TYR A 55 14.00 5.31 11.94
N ARG A 56 15.15 4.74 12.28
CA ARG A 56 15.33 3.28 12.30
C ARG A 56 14.37 2.62 13.29
N ASP A 57 14.19 3.21 14.46
CA ASP A 57 13.30 2.69 15.51
C ASP A 57 11.85 2.67 15.02
N MET A 58 11.36 3.81 14.54
CA MET A 58 10.01 3.93 13.99
C MET A 58 9.74 2.96 12.83
N LEU A 59 10.69 2.79 11.90
CA LEU A 59 10.57 1.80 10.82
C LEU A 59 10.43 0.37 11.33
N LEU A 60 11.22 -0.01 12.33
CA LEU A 60 11.20 -1.35 12.90
C LEU A 60 9.97 -1.59 13.77
N ASP A 61 9.50 -0.57 14.49
CA ASP A 61 8.27 -0.64 15.29
C ASP A 61 7.06 -0.85 14.38
N ILE A 62 6.88 0.01 13.37
CA ILE A 62 5.75 -0.10 12.43
C ILE A 62 5.87 -1.39 11.61
N GLY A 63 7.05 -1.70 11.06
CA GLY A 63 7.24 -2.95 10.32
C GLY A 63 7.03 -4.23 11.15
N THR A 64 7.19 -4.15 12.47
CA THR A 64 6.86 -5.27 13.38
C THR A 64 5.35 -5.34 13.67
N GLU A 65 4.68 -4.19 13.77
CA GLU A 65 3.21 -4.13 13.83
C GLU A 65 2.57 -4.75 12.60
N GLU A 66 3.10 -4.51 11.39
CA GLU A 66 2.55 -5.12 10.17
C GLU A 66 2.60 -6.65 10.15
N ILE A 67 3.50 -7.28 10.93
CA ILE A 67 3.48 -8.74 11.11
C ILE A 67 2.16 -9.17 11.78
N ALA A 68 1.66 -8.39 12.74
CA ALA A 68 0.40 -8.66 13.41
C ALA A 68 -0.80 -8.42 12.49
N HIS A 69 -0.74 -7.42 11.61
CA HIS A 69 -1.79 -7.19 10.60
C HIS A 69 -1.85 -8.35 9.58
N VAL A 70 -0.70 -8.85 9.12
CA VAL A 70 -0.61 -10.06 8.30
C VAL A 70 -1.25 -11.26 9.02
N GLU A 71 -0.96 -11.45 10.32
CA GLU A 71 -1.54 -12.54 11.11
C GLU A 71 -3.07 -12.40 11.24
N MET A 72 -3.57 -11.20 11.51
CA MET A 72 -5.00 -10.91 11.60
C MET A 72 -5.73 -11.19 10.29
N LEU A 73 -5.22 -10.69 9.15
CA LEU A 73 -5.83 -10.92 7.85
C LEU A 73 -5.81 -12.40 7.45
N ALA A 74 -4.67 -13.07 7.61
CA ALA A 74 -4.56 -14.49 7.31
C ALA A 74 -5.56 -15.31 8.15
N THR A 75 -5.74 -14.93 9.42
CA THR A 75 -6.70 -15.55 10.34
C THR A 75 -8.15 -15.29 9.93
N MET A 76 -8.49 -14.06 9.57
CA MET A 76 -9.83 -13.70 9.06
C MET A 76 -10.15 -14.46 7.76
N ILE A 77 -9.21 -14.52 6.82
CA ILE A 77 -9.37 -15.25 5.56
C ILE A 77 -9.63 -16.74 5.82
N ALA A 78 -8.85 -17.37 6.71
CA ALA A 78 -9.06 -18.76 7.09
C ALA A 78 -10.45 -18.98 7.71
N GLN A 79 -10.88 -18.11 8.64
CA GLN A 79 -12.20 -18.22 9.27
C GLN A 79 -13.36 -17.96 8.30
N LEU A 80 -13.20 -17.09 7.30
CA LEU A 80 -14.18 -16.90 6.24
C LEU A 80 -14.29 -18.12 5.32
N LEU A 81 -13.25 -18.97 5.26
CA LEU A 81 -13.22 -20.23 4.53
C LEU A 81 -13.71 -21.42 5.38
N ASP A 82 -13.96 -21.25 6.68
CA ASP A 82 -14.46 -22.32 7.54
C ASP A 82 -15.81 -22.83 7.07
N GLY A 83 -15.95 -24.15 6.95
CA GLY A 83 -17.20 -24.77 6.46
C GLY A 83 -17.50 -24.49 4.99
N ALA A 84 -16.56 -23.90 4.23
CA ALA A 84 -16.67 -23.84 2.78
C ALA A 84 -16.80 -25.28 2.25
N PRO A 85 -17.81 -25.57 1.39
CA PRO A 85 -18.11 -26.94 0.98
C PRO A 85 -16.96 -27.53 0.16
N VAL A 86 -16.06 -28.28 0.81
CA VAL A 86 -15.03 -29.09 0.12
C VAL A 86 -15.64 -30.40 -0.39
N GLU A 87 -16.64 -30.95 0.32
CA GLU A 87 -17.26 -32.25 0.01
C GLU A 87 -18.47 -32.14 -0.95
N GLU A 88 -18.99 -30.95 -1.23
CA GLU A 88 -20.10 -30.76 -2.18
C GLU A 88 -19.64 -30.36 -3.59
N GLN A 89 -18.39 -30.55 -4.02
CA GLN A 89 -18.05 -30.26 -5.43
C GLN A 89 -18.91 -31.08 -6.43
N GLU A 90 -19.32 -32.30 -6.06
CA GLU A 90 -20.25 -33.12 -6.86
C GLU A 90 -21.75 -32.83 -6.62
N ALA A 91 -22.11 -32.25 -5.47
CA ALA A 91 -23.49 -31.88 -5.14
C ALA A 91 -23.83 -30.44 -5.59
N ALA A 92 -22.88 -29.51 -5.49
CA ALA A 92 -22.90 -28.16 -6.04
C ALA A 92 -23.04 -28.15 -7.56
N ALA A 93 -22.51 -29.16 -8.25
CA ALA A 93 -22.76 -29.39 -9.67
C ALA A 93 -24.25 -29.57 -10.01
N LYS A 94 -25.10 -29.84 -9.02
CA LYS A 94 -26.55 -30.05 -9.16
C LYS A 94 -27.39 -28.86 -8.68
N ASP A 95 -26.81 -27.87 -8.00
CA ASP A 95 -27.50 -26.66 -7.54
C ASP A 95 -26.89 -25.40 -8.19
N PRO A 96 -27.63 -24.71 -9.10
CA PRO A 96 -27.16 -23.49 -9.75
C PRO A 96 -26.73 -22.37 -8.80
N ILE A 97 -27.27 -22.31 -7.57
CA ILE A 97 -26.94 -21.32 -6.55
C ILE A 97 -25.58 -21.64 -5.93
N ILE A 98 -25.31 -22.91 -5.63
CA ILE A 98 -24.02 -23.34 -5.09
C ILE A 98 -22.93 -23.26 -6.18
N LEU A 99 -23.27 -23.60 -7.43
CA LEU A 99 -22.38 -23.41 -8.57
C LEU A 99 -22.02 -21.93 -8.80
N ALA A 100 -22.99 -21.02 -8.63
CA ALA A 100 -22.78 -19.58 -8.70
C ALA A 100 -21.93 -19.05 -7.53
N ALA A 101 -22.12 -19.59 -6.32
CA ALA A 101 -21.29 -19.29 -5.16
C ALA A 101 -19.84 -19.77 -5.36
N MET A 102 -19.64 -20.96 -5.92
CA MET A 102 -18.32 -21.46 -6.33
C MET A 102 -17.68 -20.61 -7.44
N GLY A 103 -18.48 -20.03 -8.34
CA GLY A 103 -18.01 -19.16 -9.41
C GLY A 103 -17.29 -17.89 -8.94
N GLY A 104 -17.54 -17.44 -7.69
CA GLY A 104 -16.87 -16.29 -7.08
C GLY A 104 -15.66 -16.63 -6.21
N MET A 105 -15.54 -17.89 -5.76
CA MET A 105 -14.47 -18.35 -4.88
C MET A 105 -13.11 -18.39 -5.60
N ASN A 106 -12.03 -18.34 -4.84
CA ASN A 106 -10.71 -18.70 -5.36
C ASN A 106 -10.54 -20.23 -5.26
N PRO A 107 -10.52 -20.98 -6.38
CA PRO A 107 -10.36 -22.44 -6.31
C PRO A 107 -9.05 -22.85 -5.65
N GLN A 108 -8.02 -21.99 -5.67
CA GLN A 108 -6.76 -22.27 -5.00
C GLN A 108 -6.87 -22.30 -3.47
N HIS A 109 -7.84 -21.60 -2.86
CA HIS A 109 -8.06 -21.70 -1.41
C HIS A 109 -8.41 -23.14 -0.99
N ALA A 110 -9.24 -23.84 -1.78
CA ALA A 110 -9.59 -25.23 -1.52
C ALA A 110 -8.50 -26.23 -1.97
N ILE A 111 -7.94 -26.03 -3.18
CA ILE A 111 -7.04 -27.02 -3.79
C ILE A 111 -5.61 -26.95 -3.23
N VAL A 112 -5.10 -25.74 -2.99
CA VAL A 112 -3.69 -25.49 -2.63
C VAL A 112 -3.55 -25.00 -1.20
N GLY A 113 -4.43 -24.08 -0.79
CA GLY A 113 -4.36 -23.41 0.51
C GLY A 113 -4.91 -24.21 1.68
N GLY A 114 -5.58 -25.34 1.43
CA GLY A 114 -6.20 -26.14 2.49
C GLY A 114 -7.23 -25.36 3.32
N LEU A 115 -8.03 -24.51 2.66
CA LEU A 115 -8.94 -23.54 3.27
C LEU A 115 -8.25 -22.42 4.08
N GLY A 116 -7.00 -22.12 3.77
CA GLY A 116 -6.25 -21.01 4.37
C GLY A 116 -5.93 -19.87 3.40
N ALA A 117 -5.47 -18.77 3.99
CA ALA A 117 -4.87 -17.66 3.25
C ALA A 117 -3.61 -18.09 2.49
N LYS A 118 -3.31 -17.37 1.41
CA LYS A 118 -2.11 -17.60 0.59
C LYS A 118 -1.35 -16.28 0.38
N PRO A 119 -0.02 -16.31 0.20
CA PRO A 119 0.77 -15.12 -0.11
C PRO A 119 0.59 -14.69 -1.58
N ASP A 120 -0.64 -14.40 -1.97
CA ASP A 120 -1.04 -13.91 -3.29
C ASP A 120 -2.16 -12.87 -3.16
N ASP A 121 -2.38 -12.13 -4.25
CA ASP A 121 -3.44 -11.13 -4.35
C ASP A 121 -4.83 -11.75 -4.59
N SER A 122 -5.85 -10.90 -4.75
CA SER A 122 -7.23 -11.36 -4.98
C SER A 122 -7.46 -12.10 -6.31
N GLN A 123 -6.49 -12.04 -7.23
CA GLN A 123 -6.49 -12.74 -8.51
C GLN A 123 -5.56 -13.96 -8.52
N GLY A 124 -4.88 -14.25 -7.41
CA GLY A 124 -3.94 -15.36 -7.29
C GLY A 124 -2.56 -15.08 -7.89
N TYR A 125 -2.20 -13.81 -8.12
CA TYR A 125 -0.84 -13.43 -8.48
C TYR A 125 0.06 -13.51 -7.24
N PRO A 126 1.16 -14.28 -7.26
CA PRO A 126 2.03 -14.42 -6.10
C PRO A 126 2.61 -13.08 -5.66
N TRP A 127 2.56 -12.81 -4.36
CA TRP A 127 3.27 -11.67 -3.79
C TRP A 127 4.76 -11.77 -4.14
N ASN A 128 5.37 -10.64 -4.48
CA ASN A 128 6.79 -10.62 -4.84
C ASN A 128 7.48 -9.36 -4.33
N ALA A 129 8.78 -9.48 -4.07
CA ALA A 129 9.57 -8.42 -3.48
C ALA A 129 9.67 -7.13 -4.33
N ARG A 130 9.27 -7.14 -5.61
CA ARG A 130 9.27 -5.92 -6.44
C ARG A 130 8.21 -4.91 -6.02
N TYR A 131 7.27 -5.28 -5.15
CA TYR A 131 6.34 -4.32 -4.53
C TYR A 131 7.01 -3.43 -3.48
N THR A 132 8.21 -3.80 -3.00
CA THR A 132 8.88 -3.10 -1.90
C THR A 132 9.85 -2.04 -2.40
N ILE A 133 9.95 -0.93 -1.67
CA ILE A 133 10.87 0.18 -1.92
C ILE A 133 11.78 0.34 -0.71
N ALA A 134 13.09 0.18 -0.87
CA ALA A 134 14.07 0.43 0.17
C ALA A 134 15.34 1.02 -0.45
N SER A 135 15.27 2.29 -0.86
CA SER A 135 16.32 2.95 -1.64
C SER A 135 17.54 3.33 -0.81
N GLY A 136 17.37 3.48 0.51
CA GLY A 136 18.39 3.98 1.42
C GLY A 136 18.42 5.52 1.53
N ASN A 137 17.56 6.22 0.79
CA ASN A 137 17.29 7.64 1.00
C ASN A 137 16.01 7.79 1.84
N LEU A 138 16.15 8.28 3.08
CA LEU A 138 15.03 8.34 4.05
C LEU A 138 13.84 9.15 3.54
N LEU A 139 14.06 10.31 2.91
CA LEU A 139 12.95 11.15 2.47
C LEU A 139 12.21 10.52 1.27
N ALA A 140 12.92 9.89 0.33
CA ALA A 140 12.28 9.13 -0.73
C ALA A 140 11.50 7.92 -0.17
N ASP A 141 12.13 7.14 0.72
CA ASP A 141 11.55 5.94 1.29
C ASP A 141 10.31 6.28 2.15
N PHE A 142 10.32 7.38 2.91
CA PHE A 142 9.16 7.77 3.73
C PHE A 142 7.99 8.30 2.88
N ARG A 143 8.28 8.97 1.77
CA ARG A 143 7.24 9.32 0.79
C ARG A 143 6.63 8.07 0.15
N ALA A 144 7.44 7.05 -0.12
CA ALA A 144 6.94 5.75 -0.58
C ALA A 144 6.09 5.05 0.49
N ASN A 145 6.46 5.14 1.77
CA ASN A 145 5.68 4.59 2.88
C ASN A 145 4.33 5.28 3.02
N LEU A 146 4.31 6.62 3.00
CA LEU A 146 3.07 7.40 3.02
C LEU A 146 2.15 7.03 1.85
N ASN A 147 2.69 6.84 0.65
CA ASN A 147 1.91 6.34 -0.48
C ASN A 147 1.37 4.93 -0.23
N ALA A 148 2.20 4.01 0.29
CA ALA A 148 1.78 2.64 0.57
C ALA A 148 0.60 2.61 1.56
N GLU A 149 0.69 3.33 2.67
CA GLU A 149 -0.41 3.45 3.65
C GLU A 149 -1.66 4.12 3.06
N SER A 150 -1.47 5.12 2.19
CA SER A 150 -2.60 5.79 1.54
C SER A 150 -3.37 4.84 0.62
N GLN A 151 -2.66 3.97 -0.11
CA GLN A 151 -3.25 2.98 -1.00
C GLN A 151 -3.85 1.80 -0.23
N GLY A 152 -3.14 1.29 0.79
CA GLY A 152 -3.62 0.23 1.68
C GLY A 152 -4.93 0.64 2.35
N ARG A 153 -4.96 1.82 2.96
CA ARG A 153 -6.18 2.37 3.58
C ARG A 153 -7.32 2.55 2.60
N LEU A 154 -7.05 3.00 1.38
CA LEU A 154 -8.06 3.11 0.33
C LEU A 154 -8.66 1.75 -0.02
N GLN A 155 -7.84 0.71 -0.12
CA GLN A 155 -8.29 -0.66 -0.37
C GLN A 155 -9.11 -1.20 0.82
N ALA A 156 -8.64 -1.00 2.06
CA ALA A 156 -9.34 -1.41 3.26
C ALA A 156 -10.72 -0.75 3.39
N VAL A 157 -10.84 0.56 3.11
CA VAL A 157 -12.13 1.27 3.09
C VAL A 157 -13.07 0.72 2.02
N ARG A 158 -12.56 0.47 0.80
CA ARG A 158 -13.37 -0.17 -0.26
C ARG A 158 -13.87 -1.54 0.16
N LEU A 159 -13.02 -2.35 0.79
CA LEU A 159 -13.41 -3.66 1.31
C LEU A 159 -14.47 -3.55 2.40
N TYR A 160 -14.31 -2.60 3.34
CA TYR A 160 -15.28 -2.33 4.39
C TYR A 160 -16.68 -2.04 3.82
N GLU A 161 -16.75 -1.28 2.72
CA GLU A 161 -17.99 -0.97 2.00
C GLU A 161 -18.56 -2.15 1.18
N MET A 162 -17.76 -3.19 0.92
CA MET A 162 -18.13 -4.38 0.13
C MET A 162 -18.71 -5.54 0.95
N THR A 163 -18.81 -5.41 2.27
CA THR A 163 -19.42 -6.42 3.16
C THR A 163 -20.38 -5.76 4.14
N ASP A 164 -21.35 -6.53 4.64
CA ASP A 164 -22.22 -6.19 5.75
C ASP A 164 -21.93 -7.00 7.02
N ASP A 165 -20.94 -7.91 6.98
CA ASP A 165 -20.53 -8.75 8.11
C ASP A 165 -19.93 -7.87 9.24
N PRO A 166 -20.56 -7.80 10.43
CA PRO A 166 -20.09 -6.96 11.53
C PRO A 166 -18.69 -7.31 12.04
N GLY A 167 -18.36 -8.60 12.13
CA GLY A 167 -17.05 -9.06 12.57
C GLY A 167 -15.93 -8.71 11.60
N VAL A 168 -16.18 -8.84 10.30
CA VAL A 168 -15.25 -8.37 9.26
C VAL A 168 -15.06 -6.85 9.33
N ARG A 169 -16.17 -6.11 9.48
CA ARG A 169 -16.14 -4.64 9.60
C ARG A 169 -15.42 -4.17 10.86
N ASP A 170 -15.52 -4.87 11.98
CA ASP A 170 -14.79 -4.56 13.21
C ASP A 170 -13.27 -4.64 12.99
N MET A 171 -12.79 -5.75 12.41
CA MET A 171 -11.37 -5.90 12.07
C MET A 171 -10.89 -4.84 11.08
N LEU A 172 -11.64 -4.62 9.98
CA LEU A 172 -11.26 -3.61 8.98
C LEU A 172 -11.28 -2.20 9.56
N SER A 173 -12.20 -1.88 10.47
CA SER A 173 -12.23 -0.58 11.16
C SER A 173 -10.97 -0.35 11.98
N PHE A 174 -10.47 -1.39 12.64
CA PHE A 174 -9.21 -1.34 13.35
C PHE A 174 -8.04 -1.06 12.40
N LEU A 175 -7.89 -1.84 11.32
CA LEU A 175 -6.80 -1.64 10.34
C LEU A 175 -6.85 -0.25 9.70
N ILE A 176 -8.03 0.22 9.28
CA ILE A 176 -8.24 1.58 8.73
C ILE A 176 -7.79 2.69 9.71
N ALA A 177 -7.93 2.44 11.02
CA ALA A 177 -7.48 3.36 12.06
C ALA A 177 -5.97 3.26 12.31
N ARG A 178 -5.36 2.07 12.13
CA ARG A 178 -3.91 1.91 12.19
C ARG A 178 -3.23 2.59 11.00
N ASP A 179 -3.70 2.37 9.78
CA ASP A 179 -3.20 3.06 8.58
C ASP A 179 -3.31 4.59 8.71
N HIS A 180 -4.39 5.08 9.34
CA HIS A 180 -4.53 6.51 9.63
C HIS A 180 -3.38 7.00 10.51
N MET A 181 -3.06 6.29 11.59
CA MET A 181 -1.97 6.66 12.48
C MET A 181 -0.61 6.56 11.77
N HIS A 182 -0.38 5.50 11.00
CA HIS A 182 0.87 5.33 10.26
C HIS A 182 1.08 6.44 9.23
N GLN A 183 0.04 6.84 8.48
CA GLN A 183 0.09 8.01 7.61
C GLN A 183 0.51 9.28 8.36
N LEU A 184 -0.08 9.54 9.52
CA LEU A 184 0.29 10.70 10.34
C LEU A 184 1.75 10.65 10.81
N GLN A 185 2.23 9.47 11.19
CA GLN A 185 3.63 9.28 11.57
C GLN A 185 4.58 9.53 10.38
N TRP A 186 4.27 8.98 9.20
CA TRP A 186 5.07 9.23 8.00
C TRP A 186 5.06 10.71 7.61
N ILE A 187 3.91 11.39 7.67
CA ILE A 187 3.81 12.83 7.41
C ILE A 187 4.68 13.63 8.38
N ALA A 188 4.66 13.29 9.68
CA ALA A 188 5.48 13.97 10.68
C ALA A 188 6.98 13.78 10.39
N ALA A 189 7.42 12.54 10.12
CA ALA A 189 8.81 12.23 9.82
C ALA A 189 9.28 12.85 8.48
N ILE A 190 8.42 12.89 7.47
CA ILE A 190 8.68 13.61 6.21
C ILE A 190 8.90 15.09 6.47
N SER A 191 8.04 15.73 7.27
CA SER A 191 8.18 17.16 7.59
C SER A 191 9.50 17.47 8.28
N GLU A 192 9.94 16.62 9.21
CA GLU A 192 11.25 16.77 9.86
C GLU A 192 12.41 16.65 8.86
N LEU A 193 12.36 15.66 7.97
CA LEU A 193 13.38 15.46 6.95
C LEU A 193 13.39 16.58 5.90
N GLU A 194 12.24 17.10 5.50
CA GLU A 194 12.15 18.23 4.57
C GLU A 194 12.74 19.50 5.15
N GLN A 195 12.52 19.77 6.45
CA GLN A 195 13.14 20.90 7.14
C GLN A 195 14.67 20.77 7.24
N LYS A 196 15.16 19.53 7.40
CA LYS A 196 16.59 19.25 7.57
C LYS A 196 17.35 19.20 6.24
N ASP A 197 16.81 18.49 5.27
CA ASP A 197 17.50 18.08 4.04
C ASP A 197 16.94 18.79 2.79
N GLY A 198 15.81 19.48 2.90
CA GLY A 198 15.11 20.15 1.79
C GLY A 198 14.05 19.26 1.11
N LEU A 199 13.24 19.88 0.24
CA LEU A 199 12.07 19.22 -0.35
C LEU A 199 12.40 18.30 -1.53
N VAL A 200 13.42 18.62 -2.32
CA VAL A 200 13.78 17.88 -3.55
C VAL A 200 14.79 16.79 -3.23
N VAL A 201 14.53 15.56 -3.68
CA VAL A 201 15.34 14.38 -3.38
C VAL A 201 16.01 13.86 -4.66
N PRO A 202 17.30 13.47 -4.63
CA PRO A 202 18.22 13.56 -3.50
C PRO A 202 18.78 14.98 -3.31
N SER A 203 18.76 15.48 -2.08
CA SER A 203 19.28 16.81 -1.73
C SER A 203 20.81 16.94 -1.86
N THR A 204 21.50 15.81 -2.02
CA THR A 204 22.97 15.75 -2.18
C THR A 204 23.43 16.03 -3.60
N PHE A 205 22.53 16.05 -4.59
CA PHE A 205 22.91 16.36 -5.97
C PHE A 205 23.26 17.85 -6.12
N ASN A 206 24.39 18.14 -6.76
CA ASN A 206 24.82 19.52 -6.95
C ASN A 206 24.03 20.18 -8.09
N LEU A 207 23.19 21.16 -7.75
CA LEU A 207 22.30 21.86 -8.68
C LEU A 207 23.02 22.54 -9.86
N LYS A 208 24.34 22.80 -9.77
CA LYS A 208 25.11 23.34 -10.90
C LYS A 208 25.17 22.38 -12.10
N TYR A 209 24.95 21.09 -11.86
CA TYR A 209 24.89 20.06 -12.90
C TYR A 209 23.46 19.76 -13.36
N GLU A 210 22.46 20.26 -12.64
CA GLU A 210 21.06 20.19 -13.06
C GLU A 210 20.78 21.29 -14.09
N LYS A 211 19.98 20.96 -15.09
CA LYS A 211 19.54 21.93 -16.11
C LYS A 211 18.53 22.90 -15.52
N GLN A 212 19.03 23.99 -14.94
CA GLN A 212 18.23 25.01 -14.28
C GLN A 212 17.23 25.70 -15.23
N GLU A 213 17.48 25.68 -16.53
CA GLU A 213 16.58 26.23 -17.55
C GLU A 213 15.23 25.50 -17.65
N VAL A 214 15.10 24.30 -17.06
CA VAL A 214 13.86 23.50 -17.07
C VAL A 214 13.43 23.01 -15.68
N SER A 215 14.18 23.28 -14.62
CA SER A 215 13.93 22.71 -13.28
C SER A 215 12.66 23.24 -12.60
N TYR A 216 12.08 24.33 -13.12
CA TYR A 216 10.88 24.99 -12.58
C TYR A 216 9.78 25.22 -13.62
N SER A 217 9.93 24.64 -14.82
CA SER A 217 8.99 24.82 -15.92
C SER A 217 7.98 23.66 -15.95
N PHE A 218 6.69 23.99 -15.85
CA PHE A 218 5.60 23.09 -16.21
C PHE A 218 5.44 23.12 -17.74
N MET A 219 5.72 22.00 -18.41
CA MET A 219 5.58 21.89 -19.87
C MET A 219 4.26 21.24 -20.24
N ASN A 220 3.41 21.95 -20.98
CA ASN A 220 2.12 21.44 -21.43
C ASN A 220 2.27 20.55 -22.67
N PHE A 221 2.22 19.23 -22.46
CA PHE A 221 2.24 18.25 -23.54
C PHE A 221 0.84 17.81 -24.00
N SER A 222 -0.23 18.44 -23.51
CA SER A 222 -1.60 18.19 -23.94
C SER A 222 -2.14 19.35 -24.77
N LYS A 223 -3.15 19.07 -25.61
CA LYS A 223 -4.02 20.14 -26.11
C LYS A 223 -4.87 20.68 -24.94
N GLY A 224 -5.12 21.99 -24.94
CA GLY A 224 -5.79 22.69 -23.83
C GLY A 224 -4.80 23.39 -22.90
N THR A 225 -5.30 24.24 -21.99
CA THR A 225 -4.49 25.03 -21.05
C THR A 225 -4.96 24.95 -19.60
N GLU A 226 -5.92 24.07 -19.32
CA GLU A 226 -6.58 23.92 -18.02
C GLU A 226 -5.57 23.56 -16.91
N SER A 227 -4.46 22.90 -17.26
CA SER A 227 -3.40 22.57 -16.29
C SER A 227 -2.66 23.80 -15.73
N ALA A 228 -2.75 24.96 -16.40
CA ALA A 228 -2.17 26.22 -15.96
C ALA A 228 -2.89 26.81 -14.73
N GLU A 229 -4.14 26.41 -14.48
CA GLU A 229 -4.95 26.94 -13.37
C GLU A 229 -4.47 26.44 -12.00
N GLY A 230 -3.67 25.37 -11.98
CA GLY A 230 -3.17 24.76 -10.77
C GLY A 230 -2.02 25.52 -10.12
N ARG A 231 -1.92 25.40 -8.79
CA ARG A 231 -0.81 25.99 -8.00
C ARG A 231 0.57 25.42 -8.39
N TRP A 232 0.59 24.23 -9.00
CA TRP A 232 1.78 23.59 -9.55
C TRP A 232 2.29 24.23 -10.86
N ALA A 233 1.55 25.18 -11.45
CA ALA A 233 1.90 25.87 -12.68
C ALA A 233 2.14 27.38 -12.47
N THR A 234 1.79 27.94 -11.31
CA THR A 234 1.86 29.38 -11.04
C THR A 234 2.38 29.70 -9.63
N GLY A 235 3.05 30.84 -9.49
CA GLY A 235 3.55 31.36 -8.20
C GLY A 235 4.84 30.68 -7.71
N ALA A 236 5.24 30.97 -6.47
CA ALA A 236 6.52 30.53 -5.92
C ALA A 236 6.64 28.99 -5.86
N THR A 237 7.81 28.43 -6.13
CA THR A 237 8.00 26.99 -6.00
C THR A 237 7.99 26.58 -4.52
N PRO A 238 7.52 25.36 -4.16
CA PRO A 238 7.48 24.93 -2.76
C PRO A 238 8.84 24.89 -2.06
N ASP A 239 9.93 24.71 -2.82
CA ASP A 239 11.30 24.76 -2.30
C ASP A 239 11.80 26.20 -2.08
N GLY A 240 11.01 27.22 -2.45
CA GLY A 240 11.30 28.63 -2.26
C GLY A 240 12.40 29.20 -3.15
N LYS A 241 12.82 28.47 -4.19
CA LYS A 241 13.99 28.85 -5.01
C LYS A 241 13.65 29.57 -6.31
N ALA A 242 12.42 29.45 -6.81
CA ALA A 242 11.99 30.08 -8.06
C ALA A 242 10.48 30.39 -8.08
N GLN A 243 9.99 30.80 -9.24
CA GLN A 243 8.56 30.82 -9.56
C GLN A 243 8.31 29.71 -10.59
N PHE A 244 7.16 29.05 -10.51
CA PHE A 244 6.72 28.15 -11.57
C PHE A 244 6.54 28.94 -12.86
N GLU A 245 7.06 28.38 -13.95
CA GLU A 245 6.87 28.87 -15.31
C GLU A 245 5.96 27.88 -16.04
N TYR A 246 4.85 28.35 -16.61
CA TYR A 246 3.99 27.51 -17.46
C TYR A 246 4.35 27.71 -18.94
N ILE A 247 4.80 26.64 -19.58
CA ILE A 247 5.13 26.61 -21.01
C ILE A 247 3.96 25.97 -21.75
N GLU A 248 3.11 26.81 -22.37
CA GLU A 248 1.92 26.36 -23.08
C GLU A 248 2.23 25.48 -24.30
N ASN A 249 3.30 25.83 -25.03
CA ASN A 249 3.72 25.18 -26.26
C ASN A 249 5.21 24.82 -26.17
N PRO A 250 5.59 23.71 -25.51
CA PRO A 250 6.99 23.33 -25.36
C PRO A 250 7.61 22.98 -26.72
N GLU A 251 8.79 23.52 -27.00
CA GLU A 251 9.52 23.28 -28.24
C GLU A 251 10.46 22.07 -28.12
N ALA A 252 10.72 21.39 -29.25
CA ALA A 252 11.69 20.30 -29.30
C ALA A 252 13.13 20.88 -29.25
N MET A 253 13.83 20.65 -28.15
CA MET A 253 15.21 21.12 -27.93
C MET A 253 16.31 20.12 -28.36
N GLY A 254 15.90 18.93 -28.81
CA GLY A 254 16.82 17.86 -29.20
C GLY A 254 17.26 17.94 -30.65
N GLN A 255 18.36 17.25 -30.96
CA GLN A 255 18.75 16.98 -32.35
C GLN A 255 17.74 16.04 -33.03
N ILE A 256 17.65 16.11 -34.36
CA ILE A 256 17.01 15.05 -35.14
C ILE A 256 17.93 13.81 -35.06
N PRO A 257 17.44 12.65 -34.61
CA PRO A 257 18.24 11.42 -34.49
C PRO A 257 18.87 10.96 -35.82
#